data_AF-A0A9C7QB87-F1
#
_entry.id   AF-A0A9C7QB87-F1
#
_cell.length_a   1.000
_cell.length_b   1.000
_cell.length_c   1.000
_cell.angle_alpha   90.00
_cell.angle_beta   90.00
_cell.angle_gamma   90.00
#
_symmetry.space_group_name_H-M   'P 1'
#
loop_
_entity.id
_entity.type
_entity.pdbx_description
1 polymer ?
#
loop_
_entity_poly.entity_id
_entity_poly.type
_entity_poly.pdbx_seq_one_letter_code
_entity_poly.pdbx_strand_id
1 'polypeptide(L)'
;MVPPTVSDWFPDRPPTWMEVASTALMWIPLVINLSPFDSISWTWGAIGFVSFAVAMGPARNTSFGQRVGEWFGDIGVAGRGTVIVAFAIVVWWTMLTVDIPTVTVNSYVAGAWATITLYTLAYLIDAGEIDGWSAT
;
A
#
# COMPACT_ATOMS: atom_id res chain seq x y z
N MET A 1 -23.22 -18.30 -3.02
CA MET A 1 -22.24 -17.20 -3.09
C MET A 1 -20.88 -17.85 -3.12
N VAL A 2 -20.17 -17.76 -4.23
CA VAL A 2 -18.79 -18.27 -4.31
C VAL A 2 -17.92 -17.35 -3.45
N PRO A 3 -17.12 -17.86 -2.50
CA PRO A 3 -16.19 -17.01 -1.76
C PRO A 3 -15.27 -16.32 -2.78
N PRO A 4 -15.03 -15.00 -2.66
CA PRO A 4 -14.08 -14.34 -3.55
C PRO A 4 -12.75 -15.08 -3.47
N THR A 5 -12.23 -15.48 -4.62
CA THR A 5 -10.89 -16.05 -4.70
C THR A 5 -9.88 -14.91 -4.54
N VAL A 6 -8.71 -15.19 -3.96
CA VAL A 6 -7.65 -14.18 -3.77
C VAL A 6 -7.27 -13.52 -5.12
N SER A 7 -7.39 -14.27 -6.21
CA SER A 7 -7.25 -13.81 -7.59
C SER A 7 -8.16 -12.62 -7.94
N ASP A 8 -9.37 -12.55 -7.38
CA ASP A 8 -10.32 -11.44 -7.62
C ASP A 8 -9.85 -10.11 -7.03
N TRP A 9 -8.81 -10.13 -6.18
CA TRP A 9 -8.26 -8.92 -5.59
C TRP A 9 -7.21 -8.26 -6.50
N PHE A 10 -6.62 -9.04 -7.41
CA PHE A 10 -5.58 -8.56 -8.31
C PHE A 10 -6.17 -7.84 -9.54
N PRO A 11 -5.42 -6.91 -10.15
CA PRO A 11 -5.82 -6.31 -11.43
C PRO A 11 -5.85 -7.33 -12.58
N ASP A 12 -6.73 -7.12 -13.57
CA ASP A 12 -6.83 -7.89 -14.82
C ASP A 12 -5.70 -7.57 -15.83
N ARG A 13 -4.47 -7.43 -15.34
CA ARG A 13 -3.24 -7.21 -16.11
C ARG A 13 -2.07 -7.82 -15.35
N PRO A 14 -0.90 -8.03 -15.95
CA PRO A 14 0.29 -8.37 -15.18
C PRO A 14 0.82 -7.19 -14.35
N PRO A 15 1.56 -7.47 -13.26
CA PRO A 15 2.28 -6.45 -12.51
C PRO A 15 3.32 -5.77 -13.38
N THR A 16 3.47 -4.46 -13.21
CA THR A 16 4.46 -3.66 -13.95
C THR A 16 5.80 -3.61 -13.22
N TRP A 17 6.90 -3.43 -13.96
CA TRP A 17 8.21 -3.17 -13.37
C TRP A 17 8.23 -1.98 -12.42
N MET A 18 7.42 -0.94 -12.70
CA MET A 18 7.31 0.21 -11.82
C MET A 18 6.72 -0.17 -10.45
N GLU A 19 5.69 -1.01 -10.42
CA GLU A 19 5.08 -1.51 -9.17
C GLU A 19 6.09 -2.34 -8.36
N VAL A 20 6.82 -3.24 -9.03
CA VAL A 20 7.83 -4.08 -8.37
C VAL A 20 9.01 -3.24 -7.86
N ALA A 21 9.57 -2.38 -8.71
CA ALA A 21 10.74 -1.56 -8.36
C ALA A 21 10.43 -0.53 -7.28
N SER A 22 9.27 0.13 -7.33
CA SER A 22 8.85 1.06 -6.28
C SER A 22 8.60 0.33 -4.96
N THR A 23 8.01 -0.87 -5.00
CA THR A 23 7.82 -1.72 -3.82
C THR A 23 9.17 -2.04 -3.15
N ALA A 24 10.17 -2.42 -3.96
CA ALA A 24 11.51 -2.72 -3.49
C ALA A 24 12.26 -1.49 -2.96
N LEU A 25 12.22 -0.37 -3.69
CA LEU A 25 12.99 0.83 -3.38
C LEU A 25 12.64 1.43 -2.00
N MET A 26 11.36 1.40 -1.63
CA MET A 26 10.88 1.94 -0.37
C MET A 26 11.29 1.14 0.86
N TRP A 27 11.83 -0.07 0.71
CA TRP A 27 12.44 -0.78 1.83
C TRP A 27 13.72 -0.10 2.32
N ILE A 28 14.46 0.62 1.46
CA ILE A 28 15.71 1.30 1.83
C ILE A 28 15.50 2.27 3.01
N PRO A 29 14.62 3.30 2.90
CA PRO A 29 14.40 4.20 4.02
C PRO A 29 13.81 3.49 5.23
N LEU A 30 12.97 2.47 5.03
CA LEU A 30 12.34 1.75 6.13
C LEU A 30 13.36 0.98 6.99
N VAL A 31 14.30 0.27 6.34
CA VAL A 31 15.37 -0.47 7.03
C VAL A 31 16.31 0.49 7.78
N ILE A 32 16.63 1.65 7.19
CA ILE A 32 17.46 2.67 7.83
C ILE A 32 16.78 3.20 9.10
N ASN A 33 15.47 3.46 9.06
CA ASN A 33 14.73 4.06 10.17
C ASN A 33 14.29 3.07 11.26
N LEU A 34 14.30 1.77 10.98
CA LEU A 34 13.88 0.72 11.93
C LEU A 34 15.06 -0.03 12.56
N SER A 35 16.30 0.33 12.22
CA SER A 35 17.48 -0.28 12.82
C SER A 35 17.90 0.48 14.09
N PRO A 36 18.01 -0.18 15.27
CA PRO A 36 17.73 -1.59 15.55
C PRO A 36 16.23 -1.91 15.70
N PHE A 37 15.83 -3.13 15.33
CA PHE A 37 14.43 -3.61 15.28
C PHE A 37 13.70 -3.61 16.63
N ASP A 38 14.43 -3.43 17.73
CA ASP A 38 13.88 -3.24 19.08
C ASP A 38 13.05 -1.94 19.20
N SER A 39 13.12 -1.07 18.19
CA SER A 39 12.35 0.16 18.06
C SER A 39 10.93 -0.01 17.52
N ILE A 40 10.47 -1.24 17.23
CA ILE A 40 9.14 -1.49 16.65
C ILE A 40 8.07 -1.69 17.73
N SER A 41 7.01 -0.90 17.65
CA SER A 41 5.74 -1.17 18.31
C SER A 41 4.92 -2.16 17.47
N TRP A 42 4.90 -3.42 17.88
CA TRP A 42 4.15 -4.48 17.20
C TRP A 42 2.65 -4.19 17.07
N THR A 43 2.07 -3.49 18.05
CA THR A 43 0.67 -3.04 17.99
C THR A 43 0.43 -2.13 16.80
N TRP A 44 1.25 -1.08 16.63
CA TRP A 44 1.11 -0.15 15.52
C TRP A 44 1.47 -0.79 14.18
N GLY A 45 2.46 -1.69 14.16
CA GLY A 45 2.75 -2.53 13.00
C GLY A 45 1.55 -3.38 12.58
N ALA A 46 0.90 -4.06 13.52
CA ALA A 46 -0.30 -4.85 13.22
C ALA A 46 -1.45 -3.98 12.71
N ILE A 47 -1.66 -2.79 13.29
CA ILE A 47 -2.69 -1.85 12.83
C ILE A 47 -2.42 -1.42 11.38
N GLY A 48 -1.19 -1.02 11.06
CA GLY A 48 -0.81 -0.64 9.70
C GLY A 48 -0.93 -1.79 8.71
N PHE A 49 -0.58 -3.00 9.14
CA PHE A 49 -0.73 -4.20 8.32
C PHE A 49 -2.19 -4.48 7.99
N VAL A 50 -3.03 -4.57 9.02
CA VAL A 50 -4.45 -4.91 8.85
C VAL A 50 -5.19 -3.83 8.08
N SER A 51 -4.92 -2.55 8.33
CA SER A 51 -5.60 -1.45 7.62
C SER A 51 -5.33 -1.50 6.12
N PHE A 52 -4.09 -1.75 5.71
CA PHE A 52 -3.73 -1.89 4.30
C PHE A 52 -4.22 -3.20 3.69
N ALA A 53 -4.23 -4.30 4.45
CA ALA A 53 -4.75 -5.58 3.96
C ALA A 53 -6.25 -5.47 3.65
N VAL A 54 -6.99 -4.81 4.55
CA VAL A 54 -8.41 -4.51 4.34
C VAL A 54 -8.60 -3.58 3.16
N ALA A 55 -7.81 -2.51 3.05
CA ALA A 55 -7.90 -1.54 1.97
C ALA A 55 -7.65 -2.14 0.58
N MET A 56 -6.62 -2.98 0.44
CA MET A 56 -6.23 -3.60 -0.84
C MET A 56 -7.09 -4.81 -1.21
N GLY A 57 -7.63 -5.54 -0.22
CA GLY A 57 -8.49 -6.69 -0.45
C GLY A 57 -9.97 -6.35 -0.31
N PRO A 58 -10.62 -6.73 0.81
CA PRO A 58 -12.08 -6.74 0.91
C PRO A 58 -12.73 -5.35 0.79
N ALA A 59 -12.10 -4.28 1.24
CA ALA A 59 -12.69 -2.94 1.17
C ALA A 59 -12.90 -2.48 -0.27
N ARG A 60 -12.05 -2.90 -1.20
CA ARG A 60 -12.16 -2.61 -2.64
C ARG A 60 -13.47 -3.16 -3.24
N ASN A 61 -13.97 -4.26 -2.70
CA ASN A 61 -15.19 -4.93 -3.16
C ASN A 61 -16.46 -4.41 -2.49
N THR A 62 -16.35 -3.42 -1.60
CA THR A 62 -17.52 -2.77 -0.98
C THR A 62 -18.05 -1.65 -1.89
N SER A 63 -19.34 -1.32 -1.76
CA SER A 63 -19.95 -0.20 -2.48
C SER A 63 -19.24 1.14 -2.21
N PHE A 64 -18.69 1.31 -1.00
CA PHE A 64 -17.90 2.48 -0.65
C PHE A 64 -16.54 2.48 -1.39
N GLY A 65 -15.82 1.35 -1.37
CA GLY A 65 -14.54 1.21 -2.06
C GLY A 65 -14.66 1.41 -3.57
N GLN A 66 -15.71 0.84 -4.19
CA GLN A 66 -16.02 1.04 -5.61
C GLN A 66 -16.26 2.52 -5.91
N ARG A 67 -17.09 3.20 -5.11
CA ARG A 67 -17.36 4.64 -5.28
C ARG A 67 -16.10 5.51 -5.16
N VAL A 68 -15.22 5.20 -4.21
CA VAL A 68 -13.94 5.92 -4.07
C VAL A 68 -13.05 5.65 -5.28
N GLY A 69 -12.98 4.39 -5.73
CA GLY A 69 -12.21 3.99 -6.91
C GLY A 69 -12.69 4.68 -8.20
N GLU A 70 -14.00 4.72 -8.43
CA GLU A 70 -14.64 5.41 -9.55
C GLU A 70 -14.37 6.91 -9.49
N TRP A 71 -14.62 7.56 -8.35
CA TRP A 71 -14.34 8.99 -8.18
C TRP A 71 -12.87 9.33 -8.43
N PHE A 72 -11.94 8.57 -7.85
CA PHE A 72 -10.52 8.78 -8.07
C PHE A 72 -10.12 8.47 -9.51
N GLY A 73 -10.83 7.52 -10.14
CA GLY A 73 -10.87 7.22 -11.56
C GLY A 73 -11.12 8.48 -12.40
N ASP A 74 -12.26 9.10 -12.14
CA ASP A 74 -12.91 10.15 -12.93
C ASP A 74 -12.21 11.51 -12.87
N ILE A 75 -11.57 11.86 -11.76
CA ILE A 75 -10.87 13.16 -11.61
C ILE A 75 -9.63 13.30 -12.51
N GLY A 76 -9.23 12.24 -13.22
CA GLY A 76 -8.11 12.23 -14.15
C GLY A 76 -6.74 12.41 -13.48
N VAL A 77 -5.67 12.37 -14.27
CA VAL A 77 -4.27 12.40 -13.77
C VAL A 77 -3.98 13.66 -12.96
N ALA A 78 -4.41 14.83 -13.44
CA ALA A 78 -4.21 16.10 -12.74
C ALA A 78 -4.98 16.15 -11.40
N GLY A 79 -6.22 15.68 -11.38
CA GLY A 79 -7.02 15.61 -10.15
C GLY A 79 -6.39 14.68 -9.12
N ARG A 80 -5.93 13.49 -9.54
CA ARG A 80 -5.19 12.56 -8.67
C ARG A 80 -3.93 13.19 -8.10
N GLY A 81 -3.17 13.90 -8.92
CA GLY A 81 -2.00 14.66 -8.49
C GLY A 81 -2.35 15.67 -7.39
N THR A 82 -3.42 16.45 -7.57
CA THR A 82 -3.90 17.41 -6.56
C THR A 82 -4.29 16.72 -5.25
N VAL A 83 -4.99 15.58 -5.31
CA VAL A 83 -5.38 14.81 -4.10
C VAL A 83 -4.15 14.31 -3.36
N ILE A 84 -3.15 13.77 -4.07
CA ILE A 84 -1.89 13.30 -3.47
C ILE A 84 -1.12 14.46 -2.82
N VAL A 85 -1.03 15.60 -3.49
CA VAL A 85 -0.37 16.80 -2.94
C VAL A 85 -1.12 17.32 -1.71
N ALA A 86 -2.45 17.38 -1.76
CA ALA A 86 -3.26 17.79 -0.61
C ALA A 86 -3.07 16.84 0.59
N PHE A 87 -3.06 15.54 0.35
CA PHE A 87 -2.76 14.54 1.38
C PHE A 87 -1.37 14.75 1.99
N ALA A 88 -0.34 14.93 1.15
CA ALA A 88 1.02 15.17 1.61
C ALA A 88 1.12 16.44 2.46
N ILE A 89 0.43 17.53 2.07
CA ILE A 89 0.36 18.77 2.84
C ILE A 89 -0.27 18.53 4.21
N VAL A 90 -1.38 17.78 4.28
CA VAL A 90 -2.05 17.48 5.56
C VAL A 90 -1.15 16.63 6.47
N VAL A 91 -0.48 15.62 5.93
CA VAL A 91 0.46 14.79 6.71
C VAL A 91 1.62 15.64 7.22
N TRP A 92 2.22 16.45 6.34
CA TRP A 92 3.31 17.36 6.69
C TRP A 92 2.90 18.35 7.79
N TRP A 93 1.74 18.99 7.62
CA TRP A 93 1.18 19.90 8.62
C TRP A 93 0.93 19.22 9.96
N THR A 94 0.41 17.99 9.94
CA THR A 94 0.18 17.19 11.16
C THR A 94 1.49 16.91 11.88
N MET A 95 2.54 16.54 11.17
CA MET A 95 3.87 16.31 11.75
C MET A 95 4.47 17.56 12.39
N LEU A 96 4.13 18.75 11.88
CA LEU A 96 4.59 20.03 12.45
C LEU A 96 3.78 20.50 13.66
N THR A 97 2.53 20.05 13.79
CA THR A 97 1.58 20.57 14.80
C THR A 97 1.27 19.59 15.91
N VAL A 98 1.48 18.29 15.69
CA VAL A 98 1.20 17.23 16.65
C VAL A 98 2.46 16.44 16.91
N ASP A 99 2.85 16.35 18.18
CA ASP A 99 3.98 15.52 18.60
C ASP A 99 3.55 14.04 18.65
N ILE A 100 3.63 13.39 17.50
CA ILE A 100 3.34 11.96 17.35
C ILE A 100 4.64 11.19 17.56
N PRO A 101 4.70 10.21 18.49
CA PRO A 101 5.90 9.41 18.70
C PRO A 101 6.37 8.79 17.38
N THR A 102 7.63 9.03 17.00
CA THR A 102 8.21 8.54 15.75
C THR A 102 8.13 7.02 15.64
N VAL A 103 8.27 6.31 16.77
CA VAL A 103 8.10 4.86 16.87
C VAL A 103 6.72 4.42 16.38
N THR A 104 5.65 5.15 16.73
CA THR A 104 4.28 4.86 16.30
C THR A 104 4.15 4.97 14.78
N VAL A 105 4.63 6.07 14.20
CA VAL A 105 4.56 6.33 12.76
C VAL A 105 5.37 5.29 11.98
N ASN A 106 6.62 5.08 12.37
CA ASN A 106 7.50 4.13 11.69
C ASN A 106 6.97 2.70 11.78
N SER A 107 6.44 2.29 12.93
CA SER A 107 5.85 0.96 13.10
C SER A 107 4.60 0.78 12.23
N TYR A 108 3.70 1.77 12.21
CA TYR A 108 2.52 1.75 11.34
C TYR A 108 2.91 1.64 9.85
N VAL A 109 3.84 2.49 9.41
CA VAL A 109 4.33 2.47 8.03
C VAL A 109 5.00 1.14 7.70
N ALA A 110 5.75 0.55 8.63
CA ALA A 110 6.36 -0.77 8.43
C ALA A 110 5.33 -1.87 8.19
N GLY A 111 4.25 -1.89 9.00
CA GLY A 111 3.16 -2.83 8.83
C GLY A 111 2.41 -2.66 7.50
N ALA A 112 2.11 -1.41 7.15
CA ALA A 112 1.51 -1.07 5.86
C ALA A 112 2.39 -1.55 4.69
N TRP A 113 3.69 -1.29 4.76
CA TRP A 113 4.64 -1.65 3.72
C TRP A 113 4.86 -3.15 3.59
N ALA A 114 4.88 -3.87 4.72
CA ALA A 114 4.90 -5.33 4.72
C ALA A 114 3.69 -5.90 3.98
N THR A 115 2.51 -5.32 4.17
CA THR A 115 1.29 -5.73 3.44
C THR A 115 1.42 -5.49 1.94
N ILE A 116 1.86 -4.29 1.53
CA ILE A 116 2.07 -3.96 0.11
C ILE A 116 3.06 -4.94 -0.51
N THR A 117 4.14 -5.26 0.21
CA THR A 117 5.14 -6.24 -0.26
C THR A 117 4.53 -7.62 -0.45
N LEU A 118 3.77 -8.13 0.52
CA LEU A 118 3.09 -9.42 0.40
C LEU A 118 2.06 -9.43 -0.72
N TYR A 119 1.31 -8.33 -0.89
CA TYR A 119 0.36 -8.18 -1.98
C TYR A 119 1.06 -8.22 -3.34
N THR A 120 2.14 -7.46 -3.53
CA THR A 120 2.94 -7.46 -4.76
C THR A 120 3.54 -8.84 -5.05
N LEU A 121 4.05 -9.54 -4.03
CA LEU A 121 4.57 -10.90 -4.19
C LEU A 121 3.46 -11.90 -4.56
N ALA A 122 2.30 -11.83 -3.92
CA ALA A 122 1.17 -12.69 -4.23
C ALA A 122 0.66 -12.43 -5.66
N TYR A 123 0.61 -11.16 -6.08
CA TYR A 123 0.25 -10.77 -7.43
C TYR A 123 1.26 -11.28 -8.48
N LEU A 124 2.56 -11.23 -8.19
CA LEU A 124 3.61 -11.80 -9.05
C LEU A 124 3.48 -13.32 -9.19
N ILE A 125 3.16 -14.02 -8.09
CA ILE A 125 2.99 -15.47 -8.09
C ILE A 125 1.73 -15.87 -8.87
N ASP A 126 0.63 -15.14 -8.70
CA ASP A 126 -0.65 -15.40 -9.38
C ASP A 126 -0.57 -15.10 -10.88
N ALA A 127 0.05 -13.97 -11.26
CA ALA A 127 0.23 -13.61 -12.66
C ALA A 127 1.23 -14.53 -13.39
N GLY A 128 2.27 -15.01 -12.71
CA GLY A 128 3.35 -15.80 -13.32
C GLY A 128 4.19 -15.03 -14.34
N GLU A 129 3.94 -13.73 -14.52
CA GLU A 129 4.61 -12.85 -15.48
C GLU A 129 4.69 -11.43 -14.92
N ILE A 130 5.57 -10.61 -15.50
CA ILE A 130 5.68 -9.17 -15.28
C ILE A 130 5.49 -8.52 -16.64
N ASP A 131 4.91 -7.33 -16.73
CA ASP A 131 4.78 -6.60 -17.98
C ASP A 131 6.14 -6.54 -18.73
N GLY A 132 6.23 -7.23 -19.88
CA GLY A 132 7.44 -7.37 -20.69
C GLY A 132 8.37 -8.55 -20.38
N TRP A 133 8.06 -9.43 -19.42
CA TRP A 133 8.82 -10.65 -19.08
C TRP A 133 7.90 -11.81 -18.68
N SER A 134 8.03 -12.96 -19.35
CA SER A 134 7.35 -14.20 -18.95
C SER A 134 8.32 -15.16 -18.24
N ALA A 135 7.89 -15.70 -17.10
CA ALA A 135 8.57 -16.82 -16.48
C ALA A 135 8.16 -18.11 -17.23
N THR A 136 8.92 -18.49 -18.25
CA THR A 136 8.77 -19.80 -18.91
C THR A 136 8.90 -20.95 -17.93
#